data_AF-A0A2S2PQD1-F1
#
_entry.id   AF-A0A2S2PQD1-F1
#
_cell.length_a   1.000
_cell.length_b   1.000
_cell.length_c   1.000
_cell.angle_alpha   90.00
_cell.angle_beta   90.00
_cell.angle_gamma   90.00
#
_symmetry.space_group_name_H-M   'P 1'
#
loop_
_entity.id
_entity.type
_entity.pdbx_description
1 polymer ?
#
loop_
_entity_poly.entity_id
_entity_poly.type
_entity_poly.pdbx_seq_one_letter_code
_entity_poly.pdbx_strand_id
1 'polypeptide(L)'
;MILEDNQNVIKPRNSRAARPKVVYQWTVQDVQKWFRRHCYDYYVLYGEKFLQHEIIGRALIRINENQLYRMGIINPDHSQEICREILKLRLKTYILEFRDLERNNLYD
;
A
#
# COMPACT_ATOMS: atom_id res chain seq x y z
N MET A 1 57.21 -10.56 -5.31
CA MET A 1 56.57 -10.37 -6.63
C MET A 1 55.48 -11.42 -6.74
N ILE A 2 54.38 -11.11 -7.44
CA ILE A 2 53.09 -11.82 -7.44
C ILE A 2 52.23 -11.43 -6.22
N LEU A 3 50.97 -11.00 -6.30
CA LEU A 3 50.16 -10.17 -7.21
C LEU A 3 48.88 -9.90 -6.40
N GLU A 4 48.23 -8.77 -6.61
CA GLU A 4 47.05 -8.30 -5.88
C GLU A 4 45.84 -9.25 -6.04
N ASP A 5 45.09 -9.48 -4.97
CA ASP A 5 43.69 -9.94 -5.03
C ASP A 5 42.78 -8.90 -4.37
N ASN A 6 42.56 -7.80 -5.08
CA ASN A 6 41.52 -6.82 -4.77
C ASN A 6 40.17 -7.36 -5.25
N GLN A 7 39.57 -8.27 -4.47
CA GLN A 7 38.19 -8.70 -4.69
C GLN A 7 37.22 -7.62 -4.19
N ASN A 8 37.11 -6.52 -4.95
CA ASN A 8 35.92 -5.71 -4.94
C ASN A 8 34.78 -6.56 -5.51
N VAL A 9 34.07 -7.25 -4.61
CA VAL A 9 32.82 -7.94 -4.91
C VAL A 9 31.83 -6.88 -5.37
N ILE A 10 31.73 -6.67 -6.68
CA ILE A 10 30.66 -5.91 -7.31
C ILE A 10 29.38 -6.70 -7.04
N LYS A 11 28.69 -6.35 -5.95
CA LYS A 11 27.32 -6.80 -5.72
C LYS A 11 26.52 -6.38 -6.95
N PRO A 12 25.85 -7.32 -7.66
CA PRO A 12 25.00 -6.93 -8.77
C PRO A 12 23.92 -6.00 -8.21
N ARG A 13 23.97 -4.72 -8.60
CA ARG A 13 22.84 -3.81 -8.46
C ARG A 13 21.73 -4.35 -9.36
N ASN A 14 20.95 -5.29 -8.83
CA ASN A 14 19.63 -5.62 -9.36
C ASN A 14 18.68 -4.46 -9.02
N SER A 15 18.96 -3.30 -9.62
CA SER A 15 18.09 -2.12 -9.59
C SER A 15 17.26 -2.10 -10.87
N ARG A 16 16.56 -3.19 -11.17
CA ARG A 16 15.20 -3.01 -11.70
C ARG A 16 14.38 -2.71 -10.46
N ALA A 17 14.08 -1.44 -10.20
CA ALA A 17 13.19 -1.08 -9.11
C ALA A 17 11.95 -1.97 -9.23
N ALA A 18 11.78 -2.90 -8.27
CA ALA A 18 10.69 -3.84 -8.33
C ALA A 18 9.40 -3.03 -8.37
N ARG A 19 8.55 -3.32 -9.36
CA ARG A 19 7.27 -2.61 -9.53
C ARG A 19 6.54 -2.61 -8.19
N PRO A 20 6.01 -1.45 -7.73
CA PRO A 20 5.22 -1.40 -6.51
C PRO A 20 4.10 -2.43 -6.56
N LYS A 21 3.97 -3.20 -5.48
CA LYS A 21 2.91 -4.20 -5.35
C LYS A 21 1.54 -3.52 -5.47
N VAL A 22 0.71 -4.02 -6.38
CA VAL A 22 -0.66 -3.55 -6.60
C VAL A 22 -1.53 -3.78 -5.38
N VAL A 23 -2.47 -2.86 -5.12
CA VAL A 23 -3.24 -2.85 -3.87
C VAL A 23 -4.05 -4.13 -3.68
N TYR A 24 -4.61 -4.71 -4.74
CA TYR A 24 -5.38 -5.95 -4.63
C TYR A 24 -4.56 -7.16 -4.15
N GLN A 25 -3.22 -7.08 -4.18
CA GLN A 25 -2.32 -8.12 -3.63
C GLN A 25 -1.83 -7.79 -2.22
N TRP A 26 -2.17 -6.62 -1.66
CA TRP A 26 -1.67 -6.22 -0.34
C TRP A 26 -2.15 -7.16 0.76
N THR A 27 -1.19 -7.60 1.55
CA THR A 27 -1.41 -8.34 2.80
C THR A 27 -1.87 -7.40 3.91
N VAL A 28 -2.24 -7.95 5.07
CA VAL A 28 -2.53 -7.16 6.28
C VAL A 28 -1.32 -6.28 6.65
N GLN A 29 -0.10 -6.78 6.52
CA GLN A 29 1.12 -6.01 6.81
C GLN A 29 1.32 -4.84 5.84
N ASP A 30 1.00 -5.04 4.56
CA ASP A 30 1.05 -3.98 3.55
C ASP A 30 0.02 -2.88 3.88
N VAL A 31 -1.20 -3.27 4.27
CA VAL A 31 -2.24 -2.34 4.71
C VAL A 31 -1.82 -1.59 5.97
N GLN A 32 -1.21 -2.27 6.96
CA GLN A 32 -0.69 -1.61 8.16
C GLN A 32 0.38 -0.56 7.85
N LYS A 33 1.31 -0.87 6.93
CA LYS A 33 2.32 0.09 6.49
C LYS A 33 1.69 1.29 5.80
N TRP A 34 0.71 1.05 4.93
CA TRP A 34 -0.02 2.12 4.27
C TRP A 34 -0.77 2.99 5.28
N PHE A 35 -1.51 2.37 6.20
CA PHE A 35 -2.32 3.07 7.20
C PHE A 35 -1.44 3.92 8.12
N ARG A 36 -0.30 3.39 8.56
CA ARG A 36 0.69 4.15 9.36
C ARG A 36 1.24 5.37 8.63
N ARG A 37 1.47 5.25 7.32
CA ARG A 37 2.06 6.33 6.50
C ARG A 37 1.04 7.40 6.13
N HIS A 38 -0.18 6.99 5.76
CA HIS A 38 -1.17 7.88 5.16
C HIS A 38 -2.23 8.36 6.15
N CYS A 39 -2.51 7.58 7.18
CA CYS A 39 -3.43 7.93 8.25
C CYS A 39 -2.68 8.05 9.59
N TYR A 40 -1.49 8.69 9.57
CA TYR A 40 -0.56 8.74 10.71
C TYR A 40 -1.24 9.17 12.02
N ASP A 41 -2.02 10.25 11.98
CA ASP A 41 -2.72 10.81 13.15
C ASP A 41 -3.76 9.85 13.74
N TYR A 42 -4.27 8.92 12.93
CA TYR A 42 -5.30 7.95 13.32
C TYR A 42 -4.74 6.55 13.54
N TYR A 43 -3.48 6.30 13.17
CA TYR A 43 -2.86 4.98 13.23
C TYR A 43 -2.78 4.45 14.66
N VAL A 44 -2.40 5.29 15.61
CA VAL A 44 -2.29 4.90 17.03
C VAL A 44 -3.66 4.47 17.59
N LEU A 45 -4.74 5.13 17.15
CA LEU A 45 -6.09 4.84 17.63
C LEU A 45 -6.72 3.60 16.98
N TYR A 46 -6.48 3.40 15.68
CA TYR A 46 -7.25 2.45 14.89
C TYR A 46 -6.42 1.40 14.17
N GLY A 47 -5.09 1.46 14.22
CA GLY A 47 -4.21 0.49 13.58
C GLY A 47 -4.49 -0.94 14.04
N GLU A 48 -4.73 -1.12 15.34
CA GLU A 48 -5.10 -2.41 15.92
C GLU A 48 -6.45 -2.91 15.42
N LYS A 49 -7.44 -2.04 15.20
CA LYS A 49 -8.72 -2.44 14.60
C LYS A 49 -8.55 -3.01 13.20
N PHE A 50 -7.68 -2.39 12.40
CA PHE A 50 -7.36 -2.93 11.06
C PHE A 50 -6.63 -4.28 11.13
N LEU A 51 -5.82 -4.53 12.18
CA LEU A 51 -5.21 -5.85 12.42
C LEU A 51 -6.26 -6.89 12.83
N GLN A 52 -7.10 -6.57 13.82
CA GLN A 52 -8.12 -7.47 14.38
C GLN A 52 -9.14 -7.90 13.33
N HIS A 53 -9.51 -7.02 12.41
CA HIS A 53 -10.39 -7.33 11.28
C HIS A 53 -9.67 -7.91 10.07
N GLU A 54 -8.37 -8.18 10.17
CA GLU A 54 -7.53 -8.76 9.11
C GLU A 54 -7.68 -8.05 7.75
N ILE A 55 -7.67 -6.72 7.77
CA ILE A 55 -7.94 -5.93 6.57
C ILE A 55 -6.80 -6.11 5.56
N ILE A 56 -7.08 -6.82 4.47
CA ILE A 56 -6.22 -6.95 3.28
C ILE A 56 -6.56 -5.88 2.24
N GLY A 57 -5.71 -5.71 1.23
CA GLY A 57 -5.86 -4.62 0.24
C GLY A 57 -7.17 -4.61 -0.53
N ARG A 58 -7.71 -5.78 -0.88
CA ARG A 58 -9.03 -5.91 -1.54
C ARG A 58 -10.17 -5.40 -0.64
N ALA A 59 -10.07 -5.64 0.66
CA ALA A 59 -11.04 -5.15 1.64
C ALA A 59 -10.88 -3.63 1.82
N LEU A 60 -9.64 -3.15 1.98
CA LEU A 60 -9.32 -1.73 2.16
C LEU A 60 -9.96 -0.84 1.10
N ILE A 61 -9.77 -1.17 -0.18
CA ILE A 61 -10.33 -0.39 -1.29
C ILE A 61 -11.86 -0.50 -1.42
N ARG A 62 -12.54 -1.29 -0.59
CA ARG A 62 -14.01 -1.39 -0.54
C ARG A 62 -14.62 -0.79 0.72
N ILE A 63 -13.79 -0.41 1.70
CA ILE A 63 -14.26 0.20 2.95
C ILE A 63 -15.01 1.52 2.65
N ASN A 64 -16.10 1.71 3.38
CA ASN A 64 -16.86 2.95 3.46
C ASN A 64 -17.10 3.28 4.95
N GLU A 65 -17.72 4.43 5.22
CA GLU A 65 -17.99 4.88 6.59
C GLU A 65 -18.76 3.86 7.44
N ASN A 66 -19.74 3.16 6.85
CA ASN A 66 -20.49 2.10 7.54
C ASN A 66 -19.58 0.91 7.95
N GLN A 67 -18.61 0.54 7.11
CA GLN A 67 -17.64 -0.49 7.50
C GLN A 67 -16.69 0.00 8.60
N LEU A 68 -16.24 1.25 8.54
CA LEU A 68 -15.44 1.85 9.62
C LEU A 68 -16.23 1.90 10.95
N TYR A 69 -17.51 2.26 10.89
CA TYR A 69 -18.41 2.25 12.04
C TYR A 69 -18.54 0.85 12.65
N ARG A 70 -18.72 -0.19 11.82
CA ARG A 70 -18.78 -1.59 12.27
C ARG A 70 -17.46 -2.09 12.87
N MET A 71 -16.33 -1.54 12.45
CA MET A 71 -15.01 -1.78 13.07
C MET A 71 -14.82 -1.01 14.38
N GLY A 72 -15.78 -0.16 14.78
CA GLY A 72 -15.75 0.66 15.98
C GLY A 72 -14.99 1.98 15.82
N ILE A 73 -14.89 2.52 14.60
CA ILE A 73 -14.42 3.87 14.31
C ILE A 73 -15.67 4.75 14.18
N ILE A 74 -16.14 5.26 15.31
CA ILE A 74 -17.45 5.92 15.44
C ILE A 74 -17.36 7.44 15.25
N ASN A 75 -16.19 8.04 15.52
CA ASN A 75 -16.00 9.48 15.35
C ASN A 75 -16.13 9.85 13.85
N PRO A 76 -17.08 10.72 13.49
CA PRO A 76 -17.36 11.05 12.09
C PRO A 76 -16.17 11.72 11.41
N ASP A 77 -15.52 12.69 12.06
CA ASP A 77 -14.36 13.41 11.50
C ASP A 77 -13.21 12.45 11.20
N HIS A 78 -12.93 11.52 12.13
CA HIS A 78 -11.89 10.51 11.93
C HIS A 78 -12.24 9.57 10.78
N SER A 79 -13.49 9.10 10.73
CA SER A 79 -13.96 8.20 9.68
C SER A 79 -13.89 8.85 8.30
N GLN A 80 -14.22 10.14 8.21
CA GLN A 80 -14.20 10.92 6.99
C GLN A 80 -12.76 11.08 6.47
N GLU A 81 -11.82 11.44 7.33
CA GLU A 81 -10.41 11.59 6.94
C GLU A 81 -9.77 10.26 6.52
N ILE A 82 -10.09 9.16 7.20
CA ILE A 82 -9.66 7.82 6.76
C ILE A 82 -10.26 7.47 5.39
N CYS A 83 -11.55 7.72 5.18
CA CYS A 83 -12.20 7.52 3.88
C CYS A 83 -11.57 8.38 2.77
N ARG A 84 -11.14 9.60 3.09
CA ARG A 84 -10.44 10.48 2.16
C ARG A 84 -9.09 9.89 1.72
N GLU A 85 -8.32 9.32 2.64
CA GLU A 85 -7.06 8.63 2.30
C GLU A 85 -7.31 7.36 1.47
N ILE A 86 -8.36 6.59 1.79
CA ILE A 86 -8.75 5.41 0.99
C ILE A 86 -9.15 5.84 -0.44
N LEU A 87 -9.85 6.96 -0.60
CA LEU A 87 -10.19 7.49 -1.94
C LEU A 87 -8.94 7.89 -2.74
N LYS A 88 -7.97 8.55 -2.11
CA LYS A 88 -6.68 8.85 -2.76
C LYS A 88 -5.97 7.57 -3.22
N LEU A 89 -5.98 6.51 -2.40
CA LEU A 89 -5.41 5.22 -2.75
C LEU A 89 -6.13 4.57 -3.95
N ARG A 90 -7.47 4.63 -4.01
CA ARG A 90 -8.26 4.14 -5.15
C ARG A 90 -7.88 4.86 -6.44
N LEU A 91 -7.85 6.19 -6.43
CA LEU A 91 -7.48 6.99 -7.60
C LEU A 91 -6.07 6.64 -8.09
N LYS A 92 -5.10 6.54 -7.16
CA LYS A 92 -3.74 6.13 -7.51
C LYS A 92 -3.70 4.74 -8.14
N THR A 93 -4.50 3.81 -7.62
CA THR A 93 -4.59 2.43 -8.15
C THR A 93 -5.15 2.44 -9.57
N TYR A 94 -6.26 3.15 -9.82
CA TYR A 94 -6.86 3.27 -11.14
C TYR A 94 -5.91 3.90 -12.17
N ILE A 95 -5.19 4.97 -11.80
CA ILE A 95 -4.22 5.62 -12.70
C ILE A 95 -3.09 4.64 -13.08
N LEU A 96 -2.60 3.86 -12.12
CA LEU A 96 -1.55 2.86 -12.38
C LEU A 96 -2.05 1.71 -13.24
N GLU A 97 -3.25 1.20 -12.96
CA GLU A 97 -3.89 0.16 -13.76
C GLU A 97 -4.16 0.63 -15.19
N PHE A 98 -4.64 1.85 -15.38
CA PHE A 98 -4.86 2.43 -16.72
C PHE A 98 -3.55 2.53 -17.52
N ARG A 99 -2.48 3.07 -16.92
CA ARG A 99 -1.16 3.12 -17.58
C ARG A 99 -0.61 1.74 -17.91
N ASP A 100 -0.88 0.76 -17.06
CA ASP A 100 -0.46 -0.63 -17.31
C ASP A 100 -1.22 -1.24 -18.49
N LEU A 101 -2.53 -0.97 -18.60
CA LEU A 101 -3.34 -1.39 -19.75
C LEU A 101 -2.87 -0.73 -21.05
N GLU A 102 -2.63 0.59 -21.05
CA GLU A 102 -2.10 1.30 -22.22
C GLU A 102 -0.75 0.72 -22.66
N ARG A 103 0.13 0.44 -21.70
CA ARG A 103 1.43 -0.17 -21.99
C ARG A 103 1.29 -1.56 -22.59
N ASN A 104 0.39 -2.41 -22.08
CA ASN A 104 0.21 -3.76 -22.60
C ASN A 104 -0.39 -3.73 -24.01
N ASN A 105 -1.34 -2.84 -24.28
CA ASN A 105 -1.94 -2.65 -25.60
C ASN A 105 -0.96 -2.08 -26.65
N LEU A 106 0.14 -1.45 -26.24
CA LEU A 106 1.19 -0.94 -27.12
C LEU A 106 2.18 -2.02 -27.60
N TYR A 107 2.08 -3.24 -27.08
CA TYR A 107 2.93 -4.38 -27.46
C TYR A 107 2.15 -5.55 -28.07
N ASP A 108 0.84 -5.37 -28.34
CA ASP A 108 0.02 -6.23 -29.21
C ASP A 108 -0.09 -5.59 -30.61
#